data_AF-A0A0F9A485-F1
#
_entry.id   AF-A0A0F9A485-F1
#
_cell.length_a   1.000
_cell.length_b   1.000
_cell.length_c   1.000
_cell.angle_alpha   90.00
_cell.angle_beta   90.00
_cell.angle_gamma   90.00
#
_symmetry.space_group_name_H-M   'P 1'
#
loop_
_entity.id
_entity.type
_entity.pdbx_description
1 polymer ?
#
loop_
_entity_poly.entity_id
_entity_poly.type
_entity_poly.pdbx_seq_one_letter_code
_entity_poly.pdbx_strand_id
1 'polypeptide(L)'
;MPPAFSLGGTIMLTILQALKKIKHLDRKIEKTRERIQKWCSYIDPLEAPPQYDTNKLMQSLNDLLAEKARLRHALHTTNALHTVDYKRVKVTVDELLITATVTIPAMINALKLQRRKEKPYGLKDDPNWEESQRPKVVMQYDPSGRDKTIDKLENDLMEIETLLDEVNITTDISQYLKA
;
A
#
# COMPACT_ATOMS: atom_id res chain seq x y z
N MET A 1 -18.38 -49.30 12.78
CA MET A 1 -17.14 -48.50 12.72
C MET A 1 -17.41 -47.31 11.79
N PRO A 2 -17.43 -46.06 12.28
CA PRO A 2 -17.56 -44.90 11.41
C PRO A 2 -16.19 -44.58 10.77
N PRO A 3 -16.15 -44.00 9.55
CA PRO A 3 -14.90 -43.65 8.90
C PRO A 3 -14.29 -42.40 9.54
N ALA A 4 -12.97 -42.43 9.70
CA ALA A 4 -12.17 -41.31 10.15
C ALA A 4 -12.20 -40.19 9.10
N PHE A 5 -12.75 -39.03 9.47
CA PHE A 5 -12.60 -37.79 8.72
C PHE A 5 -11.14 -37.33 8.79
N SER A 6 -10.41 -37.54 7.69
CA SER A 6 -9.11 -36.90 7.46
C SER A 6 -9.32 -35.43 7.13
N LEU A 7 -9.32 -34.57 8.15
CA LEU A 7 -9.19 -33.12 7.99
C LEU A 7 -7.70 -32.75 7.96
N GLY A 8 -7.00 -33.21 6.92
CA GLY A 8 -5.72 -32.63 6.50
C GLY A 8 -5.95 -31.31 5.74
N GLY A 9 -6.63 -30.36 6.38
CA GLY A 9 -6.84 -29.03 5.80
C GLY A 9 -5.51 -28.30 5.76
N THR A 10 -4.88 -28.26 4.59
CA THR A 10 -3.75 -27.35 4.35
C THR A 10 -4.29 -25.94 4.60
N ILE A 11 -3.84 -25.29 5.67
CA ILE A 11 -4.29 -23.94 6.02
C ILE A 11 -3.87 -23.02 4.86
N MET A 12 -4.85 -22.62 4.06
CA MET A 12 -4.70 -21.68 2.96
C MET A 12 -4.16 -20.36 3.51
N LEU A 13 -2.96 -19.96 3.11
CA LEU A 13 -2.38 -18.68 3.50
C LEU A 13 -2.78 -17.61 2.48
N THR A 14 -3.78 -16.81 2.82
CA THR A 14 -4.25 -15.74 1.92
C THR A 14 -3.32 -14.52 1.93
N ILE A 15 -3.42 -13.65 0.92
CA ILE A 15 -2.70 -12.36 0.90
C ILE A 15 -2.94 -11.58 2.21
N LEU A 16 -4.18 -11.46 2.66
CA LEU A 16 -4.52 -10.77 3.90
C LEU A 16 -3.84 -11.38 5.13
N GLN A 17 -3.81 -12.71 5.22
CA GLN A 17 -3.14 -13.40 6.32
C GLN A 17 -1.63 -13.21 6.28
N ALA A 18 -1.03 -13.23 5.08
CA ALA A 18 0.39 -12.96 4.88
C ALA A 18 0.76 -11.52 5.30
N LEU A 19 -0.05 -10.53 4.93
CA LEU A 19 0.14 -9.13 5.37
C LEU A 19 0.04 -8.98 6.89
N LYS A 20 -0.94 -9.64 7.53
CA LYS A 20 -1.06 -9.69 9.00
C LYS A 20 0.17 -10.34 9.64
N LYS A 21 0.68 -11.43 9.05
CA LYS A 21 1.88 -12.13 9.51
C LYS A 21 3.13 -11.25 9.38
N ILE A 22 3.31 -10.53 8.27
CA ILE A 22 4.40 -9.55 8.09
C ILE A 22 4.34 -8.47 9.17
N LYS A 23 3.17 -7.88 9.44
CA LYS A 23 2.99 -6.87 10.50
C LYS A 23 3.39 -7.41 11.88
N HIS A 24 3.11 -8.68 12.17
CA HIS A 24 3.53 -9.33 13.41
C HIS A 24 5.04 -9.59 13.45
N LEU A 25 5.63 -10.01 12.33
CA LEU A 25 7.08 -10.19 12.20
C LEU A 25 7.81 -8.85 12.41
N ASP A 26 7.32 -7.75 11.84
CA ASP A 26 7.91 -6.42 12.03
C ASP A 26 7.97 -6.03 13.51
N ARG A 27 6.89 -6.26 14.25
CA ARG A 27 6.85 -6.02 15.71
C ARG A 27 7.83 -6.89 16.47
N LYS A 28 8.03 -8.16 16.05
CA LYS A 28 9.00 -9.06 16.69
C LYS A 28 10.43 -8.65 16.37
N ILE A 29 10.71 -8.31 15.11
CA ILE A 29 12.02 -7.83 14.66
C ILE A 29 12.43 -6.60 15.46
N GLU A 30 11.53 -5.62 15.62
CA GLU A 30 11.83 -4.40 16.37
C GLU A 30 12.12 -4.71 17.84
N LYS A 31 11.30 -5.53 18.49
CA LYS A 31 11.56 -5.97 19.88
C LYS A 31 12.89 -6.71 20.03
N THR A 32 13.24 -7.57 19.08
CA THR A 32 14.52 -8.29 19.12
C THR A 32 15.69 -7.33 18.90
N ARG A 33 15.54 -6.36 17.99
CA ARG A 33 16.52 -5.30 17.74
C ARG A 33 16.74 -4.43 18.99
N GLU A 34 15.68 -4.00 19.67
CA GLU A 34 15.77 -3.24 20.92
C GLU A 34 16.52 -4.02 22.00
N ARG A 35 16.30 -5.34 22.12
CA ARG A 35 17.02 -6.20 23.08
C ARG A 35 18.50 -6.31 22.75
N ILE A 36 18.83 -6.51 21.47
CA ILE A 36 20.22 -6.55 21.00
C ILE A 36 20.89 -5.21 21.27
N GLN A 37 20.23 -4.09 20.96
CA GLN A 37 20.75 -2.75 21.20
C GLN A 37 21.02 -2.51 22.69
N LYS A 38 20.07 -2.84 23.58
CA LYS A 38 20.25 -2.73 25.04
C LYS A 38 21.43 -3.54 25.55
N TRP A 39 21.64 -4.74 24.99
CA TRP A 39 22.79 -5.58 25.32
C TRP A 39 24.10 -4.95 24.84
N CYS A 40 24.15 -4.46 23.59
CA CYS A 40 25.34 -3.80 23.03
C CYS A 40 25.67 -2.45 23.68
N SER A 41 24.68 -1.76 24.26
CA SER A 41 24.86 -0.46 24.92
C SER A 41 25.10 -0.57 26.43
N TYR A 42 25.37 -1.78 26.94
CA TYR A 42 25.59 -2.00 28.36
C TYR A 42 26.96 -1.46 28.78
N ILE A 43 26.97 -0.41 29.61
CA ILE A 43 28.19 0.28 30.06
C ILE A 43 28.37 0.21 31.59
N ASP A 44 27.40 -0.32 32.34
CA ASP A 44 27.43 -0.28 33.81
C ASP A 44 28.35 -1.38 34.41
N PRO A 45 29.45 -1.03 35.09
CA PRO A 45 30.35 -1.99 35.71
C PRO A 45 29.83 -2.56 37.04
N LEU A 46 28.71 -2.05 37.59
CA LEU A 46 28.17 -2.44 38.90
C LEU A 46 26.94 -3.36 38.83
N GLU A 47 26.21 -3.38 37.72
CA GLU A 47 25.15 -4.37 37.47
C GLU A 47 25.70 -5.56 36.66
N ALA A 48 25.07 -6.73 36.81
CA ALA A 48 25.35 -7.85 35.91
C ALA A 48 24.65 -7.60 34.56
N PRO A 49 25.33 -7.73 33.41
CA PRO A 49 24.68 -7.58 32.12
C PRO A 49 23.52 -8.57 32.00
N PRO A 50 22.42 -8.19 31.34
CA PRO A 50 21.32 -9.12 31.12
C PRO A 50 21.86 -10.34 30.37
N GLN A 51 21.73 -11.52 30.97
CA GLN A 51 22.22 -12.78 30.43
C GLN A 51 21.34 -13.23 29.27
N TYR A 52 21.54 -12.60 28.12
CA TYR A 52 21.01 -13.08 26.86
C TYR A 52 22.07 -13.90 26.14
N ASP A 53 21.65 -15.05 25.60
CA ASP A 53 22.42 -15.79 24.63
C ASP A 53 22.39 -15.00 23.30
N THR A 54 23.44 -14.24 23.03
CA THR A 54 23.55 -13.36 21.86
C THR A 54 23.44 -14.11 20.55
N ASN A 55 24.02 -15.32 20.48
CA ASN A 55 23.92 -16.17 19.31
C ASN A 55 22.47 -16.57 19.04
N LYS A 56 21.71 -16.90 20.09
CA LYS A 56 20.26 -17.17 19.95
C LYS A 56 19.45 -15.93 19.56
N LEU A 57 19.78 -14.75 20.09
CA LEU A 57 19.10 -13.51 19.70
C LEU A 57 19.37 -13.14 18.23
N MET A 58 20.62 -13.25 17.79
CA MET A 58 21.00 -13.00 16.39
C MET A 58 20.39 -14.03 15.45
N GLN A 59 20.39 -15.32 15.82
CA GLN A 59 19.73 -16.36 15.04
C GLN A 59 18.22 -16.09 14.94
N SER A 60 17.57 -15.76 16.05
CA SER A 60 16.14 -15.42 16.09
C SER A 60 15.83 -14.22 15.18
N LEU A 61 16.67 -13.19 15.17
CA LEU A 61 16.52 -12.04 14.28
C LEU A 61 16.64 -12.45 12.80
N ASN A 62 17.66 -13.25 12.47
CA ASN A 62 17.88 -13.74 11.11
C ASN A 62 16.71 -14.60 10.62
N ASP A 63 16.19 -15.49 11.46
CA ASP A 63 15.03 -16.33 11.14
C ASP A 63 13.77 -15.49 10.86
N LEU A 64 13.54 -14.45 11.68
CA LEU A 64 12.43 -13.52 11.49
C LEU A 64 12.56 -12.71 10.19
N LEU A 65 13.78 -12.24 9.86
CA LEU A 65 14.06 -11.51 8.62
C LEU A 65 13.91 -12.41 7.39
N ALA A 66 14.41 -13.64 7.44
CA ALA A 66 14.27 -14.62 6.38
C ALA A 66 12.80 -14.97 6.11
N GLU A 67 12.02 -15.21 7.18
CA GLU A 67 10.59 -15.46 7.06
C GLU A 67 9.84 -14.27 6.45
N LYS A 68 10.17 -13.05 6.87
CA LYS A 68 9.59 -11.83 6.31
C LYS A 68 9.94 -11.66 4.83
N ALA A 69 11.17 -11.94 4.44
CA ALA A 69 11.62 -11.86 3.05
C ALA A 69 10.88 -12.89 2.18
N ARG A 70 10.73 -14.14 2.64
CA ARG A 70 9.96 -15.18 1.96
C ARG A 70 8.52 -14.77 1.71
N LEU A 71 7.82 -14.27 2.73
CA LEU A 71 6.44 -13.80 2.59
C LEU A 71 6.32 -12.63 1.61
N ARG A 72 7.26 -11.69 1.63
CA ARG A 72 7.28 -10.57 0.68
C ARG A 72 7.49 -11.02 -0.75
N HIS A 73 8.43 -11.94 -0.98
CA HIS A 73 8.66 -12.48 -2.30
C HIS A 73 7.41 -13.19 -2.85
N ALA A 74 6.76 -14.01 -2.02
CA ALA A 74 5.51 -14.68 -2.39
C ALA A 74 4.39 -13.68 -2.70
N LEU A 75 4.25 -12.61 -1.91
CA LEU A 75 3.28 -11.54 -2.16
C LEU A 75 3.54 -10.82 -3.48
N HIS A 76 4.79 -10.38 -3.73
CA HIS A 76 5.14 -9.70 -4.97
C HIS A 76 4.90 -10.59 -6.19
N THR A 77 5.29 -11.86 -6.10
CA THR A 77 5.07 -12.84 -7.17
C THR A 77 3.57 -13.06 -7.41
N THR A 78 2.78 -13.16 -6.33
CA THR A 78 1.33 -13.27 -6.44
C THR A 78 0.74 -12.05 -7.12
N ASN A 79 1.13 -10.84 -6.71
CA ASN A 79 0.54 -9.64 -7.27
C ASN A 79 0.87 -9.44 -8.75
N ALA A 80 2.08 -9.83 -9.16
CA ALA A 80 2.53 -9.74 -10.54
C ALA A 80 1.89 -10.79 -11.47
N LEU A 81 1.56 -11.97 -10.95
CA LEU A 81 1.06 -13.09 -11.76
C LEU A 81 -0.46 -13.30 -11.65
N HIS A 82 -1.08 -12.89 -10.55
CA HIS A 82 -2.51 -13.06 -10.34
C HIS A 82 -3.28 -12.00 -11.13
N THR A 83 -4.17 -12.44 -12.01
CA THR A 83 -5.01 -11.56 -12.84
C THR A 83 -6.46 -11.62 -12.40
N VAL A 84 -7.13 -10.48 -12.46
CA VAL A 84 -8.56 -10.32 -12.19
C VAL A 84 -9.24 -9.55 -13.32
N ASP A 85 -10.54 -9.75 -13.48
CA ASP A 85 -11.33 -9.03 -14.47
C ASP A 85 -11.80 -7.68 -13.89
N TYR A 86 -11.31 -6.59 -14.46
CA TYR A 86 -11.77 -5.23 -14.14
C TYR A 86 -12.28 -4.55 -15.42
N LYS A 87 -13.56 -4.13 -15.41
CA LYS A 87 -14.21 -3.48 -16.57
C LYS A 87 -14.04 -4.24 -17.90
N ARG A 88 -14.18 -5.57 -17.85
CA ARG A 88 -14.03 -6.49 -19.01
C ARG A 88 -12.61 -6.62 -19.56
N VAL A 89 -11.61 -6.18 -18.80
CA VAL A 89 -10.19 -6.35 -19.12
C VAL A 89 -9.53 -7.16 -18.01
N LYS A 90 -8.70 -8.14 -18.40
CA LYS A 90 -7.85 -8.85 -17.46
C LYS A 90 -6.67 -7.97 -17.08
N VAL A 91 -6.54 -7.69 -15.80
CA VAL A 91 -5.46 -6.89 -15.22
C VAL A 91 -4.83 -7.65 -14.07
N THR A 92 -3.54 -7.43 -13.84
CA THR A 92 -2.83 -7.97 -12.68
C THR A 92 -3.20 -7.20 -11.41
N VAL A 93 -3.02 -7.84 -10.25
CA VAL A 93 -3.20 -7.15 -8.96
C VAL A 93 -2.21 -5.99 -8.82
N ASP A 94 -0.98 -6.13 -9.31
CA ASP A 94 0.00 -5.04 -9.33
C ASP A 94 -0.48 -3.83 -10.15
N GLU A 95 -1.05 -4.05 -11.34
CA GLU A 95 -1.63 -2.96 -12.16
C GLU A 95 -2.78 -2.24 -11.44
N LEU A 96 -3.65 -2.99 -10.75
CA LEU A 96 -4.72 -2.40 -9.94
C LEU A 96 -4.17 -1.59 -8.77
N LEU A 97 -3.17 -2.11 -8.06
CA LEU A 97 -2.51 -1.40 -6.97
C LEU A 97 -1.86 -0.10 -7.44
N ILE A 98 -1.15 -0.11 -8.57
CA ILE A 98 -0.55 1.09 -9.16
C ILE A 98 -1.65 2.08 -9.56
N THR A 99 -2.74 1.58 -10.16
CA THR A 99 -3.85 2.44 -10.60
C THR A 99 -4.51 3.15 -9.41
N ALA A 100 -4.79 2.42 -8.33
CA ALA A 100 -5.40 2.96 -7.11
C ALA A 100 -4.47 3.90 -6.34
N THR A 101 -3.18 3.57 -6.21
CA THR A 101 -2.26 4.30 -5.33
C THR A 101 -1.53 5.44 -6.01
N VAL A 102 -1.35 5.38 -7.34
CA VAL A 102 -0.54 6.34 -8.10
C VAL A 102 -1.37 7.02 -9.17
N THR A 103 -1.92 6.25 -10.12
CA THR A 103 -2.49 6.82 -11.36
C THR A 103 -3.72 7.69 -11.08
N ILE A 104 -4.73 7.13 -10.42
CA ILE A 104 -5.97 7.85 -10.13
C ILE A 104 -5.72 9.06 -9.21
N PRO A 105 -4.99 8.93 -8.07
CA PRO A 105 -4.67 10.08 -7.22
C PRO A 105 -3.90 11.18 -7.96
N ALA A 106 -2.93 10.83 -8.81
CA ALA A 106 -2.18 11.81 -9.60
C ALA A 106 -3.09 12.56 -10.59
N MET A 107 -3.99 11.85 -11.28
CA MET A 107 -4.96 12.45 -12.19
C MET A 107 -5.94 13.39 -11.45
N ILE A 108 -6.50 12.94 -10.32
CA ILE A 108 -7.38 13.76 -9.49
C ILE A 108 -6.65 15.02 -9.01
N ASN A 109 -5.40 14.89 -8.55
CA ASN A 109 -4.61 16.04 -8.12
C ASN A 109 -4.34 17.02 -9.27
N ALA A 110 -4.00 16.52 -10.46
CA ALA A 110 -3.82 17.36 -11.64
C ALA A 110 -5.10 18.13 -12.01
N LEU A 111 -6.26 17.48 -11.96
CA LEU A 111 -7.56 18.12 -12.20
C LEU A 111 -7.91 19.12 -11.09
N LYS A 112 -7.62 18.79 -9.82
CA LYS A 112 -7.82 19.71 -8.67
C LYS A 112 -6.89 20.93 -8.75
N LEU A 113 -5.70 20.84 -9.37
CA LEU A 113 -4.86 22.00 -9.63
C LEU A 113 -5.49 22.98 -10.64
N GLN A 114 -6.29 22.49 -11.58
CA GLN A 114 -7.02 23.37 -12.50
C GLN A 114 -8.01 24.28 -11.75
N ARG A 115 -8.57 23.83 -10.60
CA ARG A 115 -9.40 24.67 -9.70
C ARG A 115 -8.65 25.89 -9.14
N ARG A 116 -7.32 25.79 -8.94
CA ARG A 116 -6.55 26.87 -8.29
C ARG A 116 -6.23 28.04 -9.23
N LYS A 117 -6.38 27.88 -10.55
CA LYS A 117 -6.20 28.96 -11.54
C LYS A 117 -7.47 29.79 -11.79
N GLU A 118 -8.54 29.55 -11.03
CA GLU A 118 -9.79 30.31 -11.15
C GLU A 118 -9.64 31.77 -10.68
N LYS A 119 -8.57 32.10 -9.94
CA LYS A 119 -8.16 33.49 -9.69
C LYS A 119 -7.06 33.89 -10.68
N PRO A 120 -7.20 35.03 -11.38
CA PRO A 120 -6.14 35.53 -12.26
C PRO A 120 -4.82 35.65 -11.48
N TYR A 121 -3.80 34.93 -11.94
CA TYR A 121 -2.47 35.02 -11.34
C TYR A 121 -1.85 36.36 -11.74
N GLY A 122 -1.66 37.28 -10.78
CA GLY A 122 -0.88 38.50 -10.98
C GLY A 122 -1.58 39.67 -11.67
N LEU A 123 -2.84 39.56 -12.10
CA LEU A 123 -3.63 40.75 -12.45
C LEU A 123 -4.18 41.35 -11.16
N LYS A 124 -3.43 42.32 -10.61
CA LYS A 124 -4.04 43.27 -9.68
C LYS A 124 -5.08 44.07 -10.46
N ASP A 125 -6.26 44.27 -9.89
CA ASP A 125 -7.21 45.26 -10.41
C ASP A 125 -6.48 46.60 -10.44
N ASP A 126 -6.03 47.04 -11.62
CA ASP A 126 -5.49 48.40 -11.79
C ASP A 126 -6.69 49.36 -11.71
N PRO A 127 -6.73 50.26 -10.71
CA PRO A 127 -7.85 51.18 -10.54
C PRO A 127 -8.05 52.13 -11.73
N ASN A 128 -7.06 52.24 -12.63
CA ASN A 128 -7.16 53.06 -13.85
C ASN A 128 -7.77 52.34 -15.06
N TRP A 129 -8.13 51.06 -14.96
CA TRP A 129 -8.77 50.35 -16.07
C TRP A 129 -10.27 50.61 -16.13
N GLU A 130 -10.70 51.26 -17.21
CA GLU A 130 -12.10 51.26 -17.63
C GLU A 130 -12.61 49.82 -17.77
N GLU A 131 -13.87 49.57 -17.42
CA GLU A 131 -14.46 48.22 -17.39
C GLU A 131 -14.40 47.51 -18.76
N SER A 132 -14.37 48.27 -19.85
CA SER A 132 -14.20 47.83 -21.24
C SER A 132 -12.76 47.41 -21.60
N GLN A 133 -11.76 47.86 -20.83
CA GLN A 133 -10.33 47.62 -21.07
C GLN A 133 -9.75 46.50 -20.19
N ARG A 134 -10.53 45.98 -19.24
CA ARG A 134 -10.11 44.86 -18.40
C ARG A 134 -9.98 43.58 -19.24
N PRO A 135 -8.83 42.89 -19.24
CA PRO A 135 -8.62 41.64 -19.92
C PRO A 135 -9.57 40.62 -19.30
N LYS A 136 -10.47 40.13 -20.16
CA LYS A 136 -11.39 39.08 -19.79
C LYS A 136 -10.61 37.79 -19.58
N VAL A 137 -10.51 37.33 -18.35
CA VAL A 137 -9.98 36.00 -18.05
C VAL A 137 -11.01 34.99 -18.51
N VAL A 138 -10.70 34.30 -19.61
CA VAL A 138 -11.54 33.21 -20.15
C VAL A 138 -10.93 31.88 -19.72
N MET A 139 -11.74 31.04 -19.08
CA MET A 139 -11.32 29.66 -18.80
C MET A 139 -11.24 28.90 -20.12
N GLN A 140 -10.08 28.30 -20.40
CA GLN A 140 -9.84 27.54 -21.63
C GLN A 140 -10.35 26.09 -21.55
N TYR A 141 -11.02 25.72 -20.45
CA TYR A 141 -11.53 24.37 -20.21
C TYR A 141 -12.93 24.42 -19.60
N ASP A 142 -13.70 23.35 -19.75
CA ASP A 142 -15.03 23.19 -19.14
C ASP A 142 -14.92 22.68 -17.69
N PRO A 143 -15.28 23.51 -16.68
CA PRO A 143 -15.24 23.10 -15.28
C PRO A 143 -16.20 21.94 -14.96
N SER A 144 -17.35 21.86 -15.65
CA SER A 144 -18.33 20.79 -15.41
C SER A 144 -17.82 19.43 -15.88
N GLY A 145 -17.22 19.37 -17.08
CA GLY A 145 -16.56 18.18 -17.58
C GLY A 145 -15.40 17.70 -16.69
N ARG A 146 -14.60 18.65 -16.16
CA ARG A 146 -13.54 18.34 -15.18
C ARG A 146 -14.11 17.69 -13.93
N ASP A 147 -15.12 18.29 -13.30
CA ASP A 147 -15.66 17.78 -12.05
C ASP A 147 -16.33 16.41 -12.23
N LYS A 148 -17.07 16.19 -13.33
CA LYS A 148 -17.57 14.85 -13.70
C LYS A 148 -16.46 13.81 -13.87
N THR A 149 -15.30 14.22 -14.39
CA THR A 149 -14.15 13.33 -14.55
C THR A 149 -13.54 12.97 -13.19
N ILE A 150 -13.47 13.93 -12.25
CA ILE A 150 -13.04 13.67 -10.88
C ILE A 150 -13.99 12.67 -10.21
N ASP A 151 -15.30 12.90 -10.29
CA ASP A 151 -16.30 12.01 -9.67
C ASP A 151 -16.19 10.58 -10.23
N LYS A 152 -15.99 10.45 -11.55
CA LYS A 152 -15.76 9.14 -12.17
C LYS A 152 -14.48 8.47 -11.66
N LEU A 153 -13.39 9.21 -11.55
CA LEU A 153 -12.12 8.67 -11.02
C LEU A 153 -12.24 8.25 -9.55
N GLU A 154 -12.99 9.01 -8.73
CA GLU A 154 -13.24 8.66 -7.33
C GLU A 154 -14.12 7.41 -7.21
N ASN A 155 -15.12 7.24 -8.08
CA ASN A 155 -15.89 5.99 -8.16
C ASN A 155 -15.01 4.81 -8.62
N ASP A 156 -14.19 5.01 -9.64
CA ASP A 156 -13.26 3.99 -10.15
C ASP A 156 -12.30 3.53 -9.05
N LEU A 157 -11.82 4.45 -8.20
CA LEU A 157 -10.97 4.13 -7.06
C LEU A 157 -11.70 3.23 -6.05
N MET A 158 -12.95 3.56 -5.69
CA MET A 158 -13.75 2.76 -4.75
C MET A 158 -14.03 1.34 -5.28
N GLU A 159 -14.32 1.20 -6.58
CA GLU A 159 -14.49 -0.10 -7.22
C GLU A 159 -13.21 -0.93 -7.15
N ILE A 160 -12.05 -0.32 -7.43
CA ILE A 160 -10.76 -1.01 -7.38
C ILE A 160 -10.41 -1.42 -5.95
N GLU A 161 -10.65 -0.55 -4.95
CA GLU A 161 -10.40 -0.88 -3.54
C GLU A 161 -11.25 -2.07 -3.08
N THR A 162 -12.53 -2.10 -3.45
CA THR A 162 -13.42 -3.23 -3.15
C THR A 162 -12.91 -4.53 -3.77
N LEU A 163 -12.51 -4.48 -5.06
CA LEU A 163 -11.96 -5.64 -5.75
C LEU A 163 -10.64 -6.11 -5.10
N LEU A 164 -9.76 -5.19 -4.71
CA LEU A 164 -8.52 -5.51 -4.02
C LEU A 164 -8.78 -6.17 -2.65
N ASP A 165 -9.80 -5.73 -1.91
CA ASP A 165 -10.19 -6.36 -0.65
C ASP A 165 -10.68 -7.81 -0.86
N GLU A 166 -11.50 -8.04 -1.88
CA GLU A 166 -11.94 -9.39 -2.25
C GLU A 166 -10.74 -10.29 -2.64
N VAL A 167 -9.84 -9.78 -3.47
CA VAL A 167 -8.60 -10.47 -3.87
C VAL A 167 -7.74 -10.78 -2.65
N ASN A 168 -7.59 -9.83 -1.73
CA ASN A 168 -6.80 -9.99 -0.52
C ASN A 168 -7.33 -11.13 0.37
N ILE A 169 -8.65 -11.30 0.41
CA ILE A 169 -9.33 -12.33 1.22
C ILE A 169 -9.27 -13.70 0.53
N THR A 170 -9.42 -13.75 -0.78
CA THR A 170 -9.66 -15.00 -1.53
C THR A 170 -8.41 -15.60 -2.17
N THR A 171 -7.34 -14.83 -2.35
CA THR A 171 -6.15 -15.30 -3.07
C THR A 171 -5.18 -16.02 -2.13
N ASP A 172 -4.91 -17.29 -2.41
CA ASP A 172 -3.88 -18.09 -1.72
C ASP A 172 -2.48 -17.79 -2.27
N ILE A 173 -1.53 -17.56 -1.37
CA ILE A 173 -0.12 -17.36 -1.71
C ILE A 173 0.76 -18.58 -1.44
N SER A 174 0.19 -19.66 -0.89
CA SER A 174 0.93 -20.83 -0.42
C SER A 174 1.78 -21.50 -1.51
N GLN A 175 1.35 -21.41 -2.77
CA GLN A 175 2.09 -21.94 -3.92
C GLN A 175 3.45 -21.25 -4.13
N TYR A 176 3.59 -19.98 -3.75
CA TYR A 176 4.82 -19.19 -3.94
C TYR A 176 5.74 -19.20 -2.71
N LEU A 177 5.38 -19.94 -1.65
CA LEU A 177 6.22 -20.13 -0.46
C LEU A 177 7.12 -21.35 -0.55
N LYS A 178 6.88 -22.23 -1.54
CA LYS A 178 7.59 -23.50 -1.74
C LYS A 178 8.73 -23.41 -2.76
N ALA A 179 8.84 -22.26 -3.45
CA ALA A 179 9.94 -21.94 -4.37
C ALA A 179 11.10 -21.30 -3.60
#